data_AF-A0A093WEP2-F1
#
_entry.id   AF-A0A093WEP2-F1
#
_cell.length_a   1.000
_cell.length_b   1.000
_cell.length_c   1.000
_cell.angle_alpha   90.00
_cell.angle_beta   90.00
_cell.angle_gamma   90.00
#
_symmetry.space_group_name_H-M   'P 1'
#
loop_
_entity.id
_entity.type
_entity.pdbx_description
1 polymer ?
#
loop_
_entity_poly.entity_id
_entity_poly.type
_entity_poly.pdbx_seq_one_letter_code
_entity_poly.pdbx_strand_id
1 'polypeptide(L)'
;MTDFDQKDQICAIIKHNNPCGCAVDPNKKNAYLKALSGDPISAFGGVVAFNYGIGQDVAEELIKTFYEVILVPEIDKEALQILSQKKNLRVLQYNYPQKNNIQHLTFLQKTFLAQDENSKQIKKIICK
;
A
#
# COMPACT_ATOMS: atom_id res chain seq x y z
N MET A 1 -3.65 4.14 -2.28
CA MET A 1 -2.52 4.96 -1.78
C MET A 1 -2.45 6.34 -2.42
N THR A 2 -3.11 6.55 -3.55
CA THR A 2 -3.31 7.88 -4.17
C THR A 2 -4.45 8.67 -3.53
N ASP A 3 -5.13 8.08 -2.55
CA ASP A 3 -6.36 8.59 -1.93
C ASP A 3 -6.10 9.70 -0.90
N PHE A 4 -4.85 9.81 -0.46
CA PHE A 4 -4.35 10.78 0.51
C PHE A 4 -3.39 11.78 -0.13
N ASP A 5 -3.05 12.84 0.60
CA ASP A 5 -2.07 13.82 0.15
C ASP A 5 -0.69 13.18 -0.02
N GLN A 6 -0.07 13.40 -1.19
CA GLN A 6 1.23 12.80 -1.53
C GLN A 6 2.39 13.22 -0.58
N LYS A 7 2.18 14.25 0.23
CA LYS A 7 3.18 14.71 1.20
C LYS A 7 3.29 13.79 2.42
N ASP A 8 2.22 13.09 2.73
CA ASP A 8 2.14 12.21 3.88
C ASP A 8 2.84 10.87 3.59
N GLN A 9 3.48 10.29 4.61
CA GLN A 9 4.03 8.94 4.51
C GLN A 9 2.97 7.94 4.98
N ILE A 10 2.61 7.03 4.10
CA ILE A 10 1.46 6.16 4.22
C ILE A 10 1.90 4.72 3.99
N CYS A 11 1.41 3.84 4.85
CA CYS A 11 1.54 2.40 4.66
C CYS A 11 0.14 1.79 4.67
N ALA A 12 -0.14 0.91 3.70
CA ALA A 12 -1.36 0.13 3.63
C ALA A 12 -1.04 -1.36 3.52
N ILE A 13 -1.82 -2.19 4.21
CA ILE A 13 -1.71 -3.64 4.21
C ILE A 13 -3.05 -4.22 3.75
N ILE A 14 -2.99 -5.09 2.74
CA ILE A 14 -4.14 -5.66 2.05
C ILE A 14 -4.04 -7.18 2.07
N LYS A 15 -5.16 -7.85 2.35
CA LYS A 15 -5.30 -9.31 2.21
C LYS A 15 -6.64 -9.67 1.61
N HIS A 16 -6.65 -10.60 0.66
CA HIS A 16 -7.86 -10.98 -0.09
C HIS A 16 -8.62 -9.78 -0.67
N ASN A 17 -7.87 -8.78 -1.17
CA ASN A 17 -8.40 -7.53 -1.71
C ASN A 17 -9.10 -6.60 -0.69
N ASN A 18 -8.98 -6.88 0.61
CA ASN A 18 -9.52 -6.06 1.69
C ASN A 18 -8.38 -5.40 2.48
N PRO A 19 -8.50 -4.11 2.85
CA PRO A 19 -7.52 -3.47 3.73
C PRO A 19 -7.65 -4.06 5.14
N CYS A 20 -6.53 -4.52 5.72
CA CYS A 20 -6.48 -4.95 7.12
C CYS A 20 -5.68 -3.97 8.00
N GLY A 21 -4.96 -3.03 7.38
CA GLY A 21 -4.23 -1.98 8.09
C GLY A 21 -3.92 -0.81 7.19
N CYS A 22 -4.01 0.41 7.71
CA CYS A 22 -3.59 1.63 7.01
C CYS A 22 -3.20 2.68 8.05
N ALA A 23 -2.08 3.36 7.84
CA ALA A 23 -1.66 4.44 8.72
C ALA A 23 -0.88 5.52 7.98
N VAL A 24 -0.96 6.72 8.54
CA VAL A 24 -0.20 7.90 8.14
C VAL A 24 0.69 8.31 9.30
N ASP A 25 1.98 8.53 9.04
CA ASP A 25 2.92 9.05 10.05
C ASP A 25 4.11 9.74 9.37
N PRO A 26 4.61 10.90 9.85
CA PRO A 26 5.81 11.52 9.28
C PRO A 26 7.05 10.62 9.33
N ASN A 27 7.13 9.70 10.29
CA ASN A 27 8.18 8.71 10.38
C ASN A 27 7.78 7.43 9.62
N LYS A 28 8.58 7.09 8.60
CA LYS A 28 8.38 5.94 7.71
C LYS A 28 8.22 4.60 8.44
N LYS A 29 9.03 4.35 9.48
CA LYS A 29 8.95 3.13 10.28
C LYS A 29 7.66 3.09 11.11
N ASN A 30 7.28 4.21 11.72
CA ASN A 30 6.05 4.31 12.49
C ASN A 30 4.80 4.14 11.62
N ALA A 31 4.80 4.66 10.40
CA ALA A 31 3.69 4.46 9.46
C ALA A 31 3.45 2.96 9.20
N TYR A 32 4.52 2.18 8.98
CA TYR A 32 4.43 0.73 8.87
C TYR A 32 3.91 0.07 10.15
N LEU A 33 4.52 0.37 11.31
CA LEU A 33 4.15 -0.27 12.58
C LEU A 33 2.70 0.01 12.99
N LYS A 34 2.22 1.23 12.75
CA LYS A 34 0.82 1.60 12.99
C LYS A 34 -0.12 0.87 12.02
N ALA A 35 0.24 0.77 10.74
CA ALA A 35 -0.57 0.02 9.78
C ALA A 35 -0.66 -1.47 10.20
N LEU A 36 0.46 -2.07 10.60
CA LEU A 36 0.50 -3.45 11.10
C LEU A 36 -0.37 -3.64 12.36
N SER A 37 -0.39 -2.66 13.27
CA SER A 37 -1.20 -2.72 14.50
C SER A 37 -2.71 -2.72 14.27
N GLY A 38 -3.19 -2.41 13.05
CA GLY A 38 -4.61 -2.48 12.70
C GLY A 38 -5.17 -3.89 12.80
N ASP A 39 -4.51 -4.86 12.16
CA ASP A 39 -4.81 -6.29 12.29
C ASP A 39 -3.57 -7.13 11.92
N PRO A 40 -2.70 -7.44 12.90
CA PRO A 40 -1.50 -8.23 12.67
C PRO A 40 -1.78 -9.67 12.20
N ILE A 41 -2.93 -10.24 12.59
CA ILE A 41 -3.30 -11.62 12.23
C ILE A 41 -3.65 -11.68 10.75
N SER A 42 -4.46 -10.73 10.28
CA SER A 42 -4.78 -10.62 8.86
C SER A 42 -3.58 -10.16 8.03
N ALA A 43 -2.65 -9.36 8.56
CA ALA A 43 -1.48 -8.92 7.80
C ALA A 43 -0.58 -10.09 7.31
N PHE A 44 -0.58 -11.23 8.01
CA PHE A 44 0.21 -12.41 7.64
C PHE A 44 -0.18 -12.95 6.26
N GLY A 45 0.81 -13.05 5.37
CA GLY A 45 0.64 -13.45 3.96
C GLY A 45 -0.02 -12.38 3.08
N GLY A 46 -0.11 -11.14 3.57
CA GLY A 46 -0.70 -10.03 2.83
C GLY A 46 0.25 -9.38 1.82
N VAL A 47 -0.26 -8.31 1.23
CA VAL A 47 0.47 -7.32 0.43
C VAL A 47 0.65 -6.06 1.27
N VAL A 48 1.88 -5.57 1.41
CA VAL A 48 2.15 -4.29 2.05
C VAL A 48 2.62 -3.28 0.99
N ALA A 49 2.05 -2.08 1.02
CA ALA A 49 2.33 -1.03 0.07
C ALA A 49 2.72 0.28 0.78
N PHE A 50 3.68 0.99 0.19
CA PHE A 50 4.23 2.25 0.67
C PHE A 50 4.11 3.32 -0.43
N ASN A 51 3.80 4.56 -0.06
CA ASN A 51 3.93 5.73 -0.95
C ASN A 51 5.24 6.49 -0.68
N TYR A 52 6.27 5.80 -0.22
CA TYR A 52 7.57 6.38 0.08
C TYR A 52 8.67 5.34 -0.03
N GLY A 53 9.89 5.81 -0.24
CA GLY A 53 11.05 4.92 -0.29
C GLY A 53 11.36 4.29 1.06
N ILE A 54 11.67 3.00 1.09
CA ILE A 54 12.00 2.27 2.33
C ILE A 54 13.50 2.01 2.46
N GLY A 55 13.99 2.17 3.69
CA GLY A 55 15.38 1.91 4.07
C GLY A 55 15.53 0.68 4.97
N GLN A 56 16.75 0.50 5.49
CA GLN A 56 17.11 -0.63 6.35
C GLN A 56 16.16 -0.78 7.55
N ASP A 57 15.83 0.31 8.22
CA ASP A 57 15.02 0.36 9.43
C ASP A 57 13.60 -0.21 9.24
N VAL A 58 12.98 0.07 8.09
CA VAL A 58 11.67 -0.47 7.71
C VAL A 58 11.81 -1.93 7.28
N ALA A 59 12.85 -2.28 6.52
CA ALA A 59 13.09 -3.65 6.06
C ALA A 59 13.29 -4.64 7.22
N GLU A 60 14.01 -4.24 8.27
CA GLU A 60 14.20 -5.04 9.49
C GLU A 60 12.89 -5.37 10.22
N GLU A 61 11.92 -4.45 10.20
CA GLU A 61 10.60 -4.72 10.77
C GLU A 61 9.72 -5.57 9.84
N LEU A 62 9.83 -5.36 8.53
CA LEU A 62 9.07 -6.11 7.53
C LEU A 62 9.35 -7.61 7.59
N ILE A 63 10.62 -8.00 7.76
CA ILE A 63 11.01 -9.43 7.78
C ILE A 63 10.52 -10.20 9.02
N LYS A 64 10.02 -9.50 10.04
CA LYS A 64 9.41 -10.11 11.24
C LYS A 64 8.02 -10.68 10.94
N THR A 65 7.35 -10.17 9.91
CA THR A 65 6.06 -10.67 9.41
C THR A 65 6.28 -11.38 8.08
N PHE A 66 5.48 -12.42 7.82
CA PHE A 66 5.47 -13.03 6.49
C PHE A 66 4.60 -12.19 5.55
N TYR A 67 5.19 -11.64 4.50
CA TYR A 67 4.48 -10.98 3.41
C TYR A 67 4.71 -11.72 2.09
N GLU A 68 3.69 -11.69 1.24
CA GLU A 68 3.77 -12.24 -0.10
C GLU A 68 4.34 -11.24 -1.11
N VAL A 69 4.00 -9.96 -0.94
CA VAL A 69 4.38 -8.86 -1.82
C VAL A 69 4.65 -7.60 -0.99
N ILE A 70 5.71 -6.88 -1.35
CA ILE A 70 5.98 -5.51 -0.92
C ILE A 70 5.95 -4.61 -2.16
N LEU A 71 5.17 -3.54 -2.11
CA LEU A 71 5.05 -2.53 -3.17
C LEU A 71 5.62 -1.19 -2.68
N VAL A 72 6.57 -0.62 -3.40
CA VAL A 72 7.30 0.58 -2.96
C VAL A 72 7.73 1.46 -4.14
N PRO A 73 7.77 2.81 -4.04
CA PRO A 73 8.29 3.65 -5.12
C PRO A 73 9.82 3.63 -5.23
N GLU A 74 10.52 3.46 -4.11
CA GLU A 74 11.98 3.49 -4.02
C GLU A 74 12.47 2.53 -2.92
N ILE A 75 13.64 1.93 -3.08
CA ILE A 75 14.19 1.02 -2.07
C ILE A 75 15.71 1.15 -1.99
N ASP A 76 16.21 1.31 -0.76
CA ASP A 76 17.64 1.39 -0.51
C ASP A 76 18.32 0.02 -0.71
N LYS A 77 19.62 0.02 -1.00
CA LYS A 77 20.36 -1.22 -1.27
C LYS A 77 20.38 -2.14 -0.05
N GLU A 78 20.52 -1.56 1.14
CA GLU A 78 20.52 -2.24 2.44
C GLU A 78 19.16 -2.90 2.70
N ALA A 79 18.06 -2.19 2.41
CA ALA A 79 16.71 -2.74 2.51
C ALA A 79 16.53 -3.92 1.55
N LEU A 80 16.96 -3.78 0.30
CA LEU A 80 16.85 -4.84 -0.70
C LEU A 80 17.65 -6.10 -0.30
N GLN A 81 18.84 -5.94 0.28
CA GLN A 81 19.65 -7.06 0.79
C GLN A 81 18.91 -7.83 1.89
N ILE A 82 18.29 -7.12 2.83
CA ILE A 82 17.52 -7.73 3.93
C ILE A 82 16.31 -8.49 3.38
N LEU A 83 15.51 -7.85 2.52
CA LEU A 83 14.31 -8.46 1.95
C LEU A 83 14.63 -9.67 1.07
N SER A 84 15.76 -9.65 0.37
CA SER A 84 16.23 -10.75 -0.50
C SER A 84 16.52 -12.05 0.25
N GLN A 85 16.64 -12.01 1.58
CA GLN A 85 16.76 -13.22 2.41
C GLN A 85 15.48 -14.07 2.39
N LYS A 86 14.32 -13.48 2.06
CA LYS A 86 13.03 -14.16 1.96
C LYS A 86 12.81 -14.65 0.52
N LYS A 87 13.18 -15.90 0.22
CA LYS A 87 13.16 -16.47 -1.14
C LYS A 87 11.86 -16.29 -1.94
N ASN A 88 10.70 -16.28 -1.27
CA ASN A 88 9.39 -16.20 -1.92
C ASN A 88 8.77 -14.79 -1.89
N LEU A 89 9.48 -13.81 -1.32
CA LEU A 89 9.00 -12.44 -1.21
C LEU A 89 9.17 -11.71 -2.54
N ARG A 90 8.07 -11.14 -3.06
CA ARG A 90 8.09 -10.32 -4.26
C ARG A 90 8.20 -8.85 -3.85
N VAL A 91 9.31 -8.20 -4.19
CA VAL A 91 9.48 -6.75 -3.99
C VAL A 91 9.28 -6.07 -5.34
N LEU A 92 8.25 -5.23 -5.44
CA LEU A 92 7.87 -4.53 -6.67
C LEU A 92 8.10 -3.03 -6.49
N GLN A 93 8.98 -2.49 -7.34
CA GLN A 93 9.14 -1.05 -7.45
C GLN A 93 8.12 -0.50 -8.45
N TYR A 94 7.44 0.61 -8.13
CA TYR A 94 6.45 1.22 -9.00
C TYR A 94 6.66 2.73 -9.17
N ASN A 95 6.23 3.25 -10.31
CA ASN A 95 6.18 4.69 -10.53
C ASN A 95 4.83 5.24 -10.09
N TYR A 96 4.80 6.44 -9.53
CA TYR A 96 3.53 7.08 -9.16
C TYR A 96 2.60 7.13 -10.37
N PRO A 97 1.35 6.64 -10.21
CA PRO A 97 0.37 6.72 -11.29
C PRO A 97 0.06 8.18 -11.56
N GLN A 98 0.12 8.56 -12.84
CA GLN A 98 -0.29 9.89 -13.28
C GLN A 98 -1.82 9.99 -13.19
N LYS A 99 -2.32 11.09 -12.62
CA LYS A 99 -3.77 11.36 -12.58
C LYS A 99 -4.26 11.72 -13.98
N ASN A 100 -4.65 10.71 -14.74
CA ASN A 100 -5.32 10.87 -16.02
C ASN A 100 -6.84 10.71 -15.83
N ASN A 101 -7.65 11.19 -16.78
CA ASN A 101 -9.07 10.84 -16.82
C ASN A 101 -9.20 9.37 -17.21
N ILE A 102 -9.07 8.48 -16.22
CA ILE A 102 -9.21 7.04 -16.38
C ILE A 102 -10.69 6.70 -16.23
N GLN A 103 -11.23 5.93 -17.18
CA GLN A 103 -12.54 5.31 -17.05
C GLN A 103 -12.39 3.96 -16.37
N HIS A 104 -13.16 3.73 -15.31
CA HIS A 104 -13.30 2.42 -14.69
C HIS A 104 -14.28 1.58 -15.52
N LEU A 105 -13.79 0.43 -16.00
CA LEU A 105 -14.57 -0.51 -16.81
C LEU A 105 -14.95 -1.74 -15.97
N THR A 106 -16.25 -1.99 -15.84
CA THR A 106 -16.78 -3.24 -15.24
C THR A 106 -17.35 -4.11 -16.35
N PHE A 107 -16.78 -5.29 -16.57
CA PHE A 107 -17.23 -6.24 -17.58
C PHE A 107 -18.37 -7.12 -17.05
N LEU A 108 -19.46 -7.22 -17.80
CA LEU A 108 -20.66 -8.00 -17.49
C LEU A 108 -21.00 -8.90 -18.67
N GLN A 109 -20.69 -10.20 -18.61
CA GLN A 109 -20.95 -11.16 -19.71
C GLN A 109 -20.58 -10.60 -21.11
N LYS A 110 -21.56 -10.06 -21.84
CA LYS A 110 -21.41 -9.52 -23.21
C LYS A 110 -21.36 -7.99 -23.30
N THR A 111 -21.40 -7.29 -22.18
CA THR A 111 -21.43 -5.82 -22.10
C THR A 111 -20.38 -5.33 -21.10
N PHE A 112 -20.18 -4.01 -21.05
CA PHE A 112 -19.40 -3.37 -20.01
C PHE A 112 -20.07 -2.08 -19.57
N LEU A 113 -19.80 -1.68 -18.33
CA LEU A 113 -20.13 -0.37 -17.79
C LEU A 113 -18.84 0.46 -17.74
N ALA A 114 -18.88 1.66 -18.33
CA ALA A 114 -17.82 2.65 -18.21
C ALA A 114 -18.30 3.78 -17.31
N GLN A 115 -17.51 4.12 -16.31
CA GLN A 115 -17.75 5.25 -15.42
C GLN A 115 -16.44 5.99 -15.13
N ASP A 116 -16.50 7.24 -14.72
CA ASP A 116 -15.33 7.96 -14.23
C ASP A 116 -14.78 7.30 -12.96
N GLU A 117 -13.46 7.31 -12.77
CA GLU A 117 -12.88 6.87 -11.49
C GLU A 117 -13.35 7.71 -10.31
N ASN A 118 -13.57 7.05 -9.17
CA ASN A 118 -13.89 7.74 -7.93
C ASN A 118 -12.66 8.47 -7.38
N SER A 119 -12.50 9.73 -7.78
CA SER A 119 -11.39 10.60 -7.40
C SER A 119 -11.78 11.69 -6.39
N LYS A 120 -13.05 11.73 -5.96
CA LYS A 120 -13.56 12.79 -5.08
C LYS A 120 -13.36 12.45 -3.61
N GLN A 121 -12.63 13.31 -2.90
CA GLN A 121 -12.63 13.31 -1.44
C GLN A 121 -13.93 13.92 -0.89
N ILE A 122 -14.55 13.25 0.07
CA ILE A 122 -15.76 13.74 0.74
C ILE A 122 -15.36 14.90 1.65
N LYS A 123 -15.67 16.14 1.25
CA LYS A 123 -15.29 17.36 2.01
C LYS A 123 -16.14 17.62 3.25
N LYS A 124 -17.30 16.98 3.34
CA LYS A 124 -18.23 17.16 4.45
C LYS A 124 -19.06 15.90 4.64
N ILE A 125 -18.84 15.20 5.76
CA ILE A 125 -19.77 14.20 6.25
C ILE A 125 -20.83 14.98 7.03
N ILE A 126 -22.03 15.09 6.47
CA ILE A 126 -23.19 15.68 7.14
C ILE A 126 -24.08 14.49 7.52
N CYS A 127 -23.78 13.78 8.60
CA CYS A 127 -24.76 12.89 9.23
C CYS A 127 -24.61 12.91 10.74
N LYS A 128 -25.77 12.83 11.40
CA LYS A 128 -25.98 12.71 12.84
C LYS A 128 -25.40 11.42 13.40
#